data_AF-A0A2J7ZG80-F1
#
_entry.id   AF-A0A2J7ZG80-F1
#
_cell.length_a   1.000
_cell.length_b   1.000
_cell.length_c   1.000
_cell.angle_alpha   90.00
_cell.angle_beta   90.00
_cell.angle_gamma   90.00
#
_symmetry.space_group_name_H-M   'P 1'
#
loop_
_entity.id
_entity.type
_entity.pdbx_description
1 polymer ?
#
loop_
_entity_poly.entity_id
_entity_poly.type
_entity_poly.pdbx_seq_one_letter_code
_entity_poly.pdbx_strand_id
1 'polypeptide(L)'
;LPVRYAFCPNLTIVDTPGFILKAKSGEADNTPDEIMSMVKAQASPPHRMILFLQQSSVEWASSLWLRVVQEVDPYFQRTVIVASKFDNRLKEFGERWEVDKYLSATGYLPPNVRPFFVALPKDRVIQSSAEWRRSMQEVDAGVFKHLREGIKGGFDEERFASRVGFSNLKK
;
A
#
# COMPACT_ATOMS: atom_id res chain seq x y z
N LEU A 1 -0.52 17.28 17.83
CA LEU A 1 -1.77 17.91 18.34
C LEU A 1 -2.96 17.07 17.90
N PRO A 2 -3.99 16.86 18.73
CA PRO A 2 -5.20 16.17 18.30
C PRO A 2 -5.87 16.96 17.18
N VAL A 3 -6.21 16.28 16.09
CA VAL A 3 -6.88 16.88 14.93
C VAL A 3 -8.34 16.41 14.93
N ARG A 4 -9.28 17.35 14.76
CA ARG A 4 -10.72 17.05 14.74
C ARG A 4 -11.33 17.54 13.44
N TYR A 5 -12.01 16.64 12.75
CA TYR A 5 -12.79 16.93 11.55
C TYR A 5 -14.15 16.26 11.64
N ALA A 6 -15.19 16.93 11.12
CA ALA A 6 -16.51 16.33 11.01
C ALA A 6 -16.46 15.10 10.08
N PHE A 7 -17.23 14.06 10.42
CA PHE A 7 -17.34 12.83 9.63
C PHE A 7 -16.04 12.01 9.50
N CYS A 8 -15.06 12.23 10.39
CA CYS A 8 -13.88 11.37 10.52
C CYS A 8 -14.05 10.40 11.71
N PRO A 9 -13.59 9.13 11.59
CA PRO A 9 -13.61 8.20 12.70
C PRO A 9 -12.64 8.64 13.82
N ASN A 10 -12.94 8.26 15.06
CA ASN A 10 -12.01 8.39 16.16
C ASN A 10 -10.89 7.37 15.99
N LEU A 11 -9.72 7.83 15.55
CA LEU A 11 -8.56 6.99 15.27
C LEU A 11 -7.27 7.63 15.78
N THR A 12 -6.38 6.79 16.31
CA THR A 12 -4.99 7.17 16.60
C THR A 12 -4.10 6.58 15.52
N ILE A 13 -3.47 7.44 14.73
CA ILE A 13 -2.47 7.04 13.73
C ILE A 13 -1.09 7.44 14.27
N VAL A 14 -0.16 6.49 14.27
CA VAL A 14 1.24 6.74 14.54
C VAL A 14 1.97 6.66 13.20
N ASP A 15 2.31 7.82 12.64
CA ASP A 15 3.16 7.86 11.45
C ASP A 15 4.61 7.64 11.86
N THR A 16 5.29 6.75 11.15
CA THR A 16 6.67 6.37 11.44
C THR A 16 7.58 6.78 10.27
N PRO A 17 8.86 7.10 10.51
CA PRO A 17 9.79 7.38 9.43
C PRO A 17 9.86 6.23 8.43
N GLY A 18 10.04 6.58 7.16
CA GLY A 18 10.30 5.59 6.12
C GLY A 18 11.65 4.91 6.31
N PHE A 19 11.71 3.61 6.08
CA PHE A 19 12.97 2.87 6.10
C PHE A 19 13.94 3.39 5.04
N ILE A 20 15.22 3.46 5.39
CA ILE A 20 16.31 3.86 4.50
C ILE A 20 17.39 2.78 4.54
N LEU A 21 18.12 2.62 3.43
CA LEU A 21 19.24 1.68 3.35
C LEU A 21 20.58 2.28 3.77
N LYS A 22 20.66 3.61 3.78
CA LYS A 22 21.89 4.35 4.09
C LYS A 22 21.52 5.70 4.68
N ALA A 23 22.28 6.12 5.68
CA ALA A 23 22.22 7.47 6.22
C ALA A 23 22.46 8.52 5.13
N LYS A 24 21.76 9.66 5.22
CA LYS A 24 22.01 10.79 4.32
C LYS A 24 23.29 11.53 4.75
N SER A 25 23.82 12.35 3.86
CA SER A 25 24.97 13.20 4.18
C SER A 25 24.66 14.09 5.38
N GLY A 26 25.49 14.01 6.43
CA GLY A 26 25.30 14.76 7.68
C GLY A 26 24.47 14.05 8.75
N GLU A 27 23.91 12.87 8.47
CA GLU A 27 23.28 12.01 9.47
C GLU A 27 24.31 11.00 10.01
N ALA A 28 24.04 10.44 11.20
CA ALA A 28 24.90 9.40 11.77
C ALA A 28 24.75 8.08 10.99
N ASP A 29 25.84 7.32 10.84
CA ASP A 29 25.84 6.09 10.03
C ASP A 29 24.84 5.03 10.53
N ASN A 30 24.52 5.04 11.83
CA ASN A 30 23.55 4.14 12.47
C ASN A 30 22.08 4.59 12.32
N THR A 31 21.80 5.70 11.64
CA THR A 31 20.42 6.21 11.43
C THR A 31 19.47 5.15 10.84
N PRO A 32 19.86 4.30 9.87
CA PRO A 32 18.99 3.23 9.38
C PRO A 32 18.55 2.25 10.49
N ASP A 33 19.46 1.89 11.39
CA ASP A 33 19.20 0.95 12.49
C ASP A 33 18.33 1.59 13.57
N GLU A 34 18.53 2.87 13.86
CA GLU A 34 17.68 3.63 14.79
C GLU A 34 16.24 3.74 14.27
N ILE A 35 16.06 4.06 12.99
CA ILE A 35 14.74 4.06 12.34
C ILE A 35 14.11 2.67 12.45
N MET A 36 14.87 1.63 12.13
CA MET A 36 14.41 0.25 12.19
C MET A 36 13.91 -0.13 13.60
N SER A 37 14.72 0.15 14.60
CA SER A 37 14.43 -0.12 16.01
C SER A 37 13.19 0.63 16.48
N MET A 38 13.07 1.91 16.13
CA MET A 38 11.92 2.72 16.51
C MET A 38 10.63 2.24 15.85
N VAL A 39 10.65 1.92 14.55
CA VAL A 39 9.47 1.40 13.85
C VAL A 39 9.04 0.05 14.45
N LYS A 40 9.99 -0.86 14.71
CA LYS A 40 9.71 -2.14 15.38
C LYS A 40 9.09 -1.90 16.75
N ALA A 41 9.65 -1.01 17.58
CA ALA A 41 9.10 -0.70 18.89
C ALA A 41 7.64 -0.19 18.82
N GLN A 42 7.30 0.63 17.81
CA GLN A 42 5.92 1.07 17.60
C GLN A 42 5.00 -0.05 17.11
N ALA A 43 5.51 -0.97 16.29
CA ALA A 43 4.75 -2.07 15.72
C ALA A 43 4.64 -3.29 16.64
N SER A 44 5.54 -3.50 17.60
CA SER A 44 5.59 -4.70 18.46
C SER A 44 4.35 -4.95 19.33
N PRO A 45 3.66 -3.93 19.90
CA PRO A 45 2.49 -4.19 20.73
C PRO A 45 1.37 -4.90 19.96
N PRO A 46 0.86 -6.05 20.45
CA PRO A 46 -0.04 -6.91 19.67
C PRO A 46 -1.43 -6.32 19.44
N HIS A 47 -1.83 -5.34 20.24
CA HIS A 47 -3.11 -4.63 20.10
C HIS A 47 -3.09 -3.54 19.02
N ARG A 48 -1.96 -3.31 18.35
CA ARG A 48 -1.84 -2.29 17.29
C ARG A 48 -1.95 -2.95 15.93
N MET A 49 -2.81 -2.42 15.08
CA MET A 49 -2.82 -2.79 13.66
C MET A 49 -1.60 -2.17 12.96
N ILE A 50 -1.01 -2.92 12.03
CA ILE A 50 0.10 -2.47 11.18
C ILE A 50 -0.48 -2.14 9.80
N LEU A 51 -0.32 -0.90 9.36
CA LEU A 51 -0.59 -0.51 7.98
C LEU A 51 0.74 -0.49 7.22
N PHE A 52 1.05 -1.55 6.49
CA PHE A 52 2.29 -1.65 5.73
C PHE A 52 2.09 -1.06 4.33
N LEU A 53 2.72 0.09 4.08
CA LEU A 53 2.69 0.78 2.80
C LEU A 53 3.95 0.46 1.98
N GLN A 54 3.75 -0.01 0.75
CA GLN A 54 4.81 -0.22 -0.24
C GLN A 54 4.45 0.50 -1.54
N GLN A 55 5.45 0.88 -2.36
CA GLN A 55 5.18 1.33 -3.73
C GLN A 55 4.99 0.14 -4.65
N SER A 56 4.01 0.20 -5.54
CA SER A 56 3.66 -0.93 -6.42
C SER A 56 4.77 -1.30 -7.42
N SER A 57 5.70 -0.38 -7.71
CA SER A 57 6.87 -0.68 -8.55
C SER A 57 7.91 -1.56 -7.87
N VAL A 58 7.82 -1.77 -6.55
CA VAL A 58 8.69 -2.70 -5.84
C VAL A 58 8.13 -4.11 -6.00
N GLU A 59 8.93 -5.00 -6.59
CA GLU A 59 8.63 -6.43 -6.66
C GLU A 59 8.48 -7.02 -5.26
N TRP A 60 7.51 -7.92 -5.08
CA TRP A 60 7.31 -8.62 -3.80
C TRP A 60 8.56 -9.35 -3.33
N ALA A 61 9.30 -9.98 -4.26
CA ALA A 61 10.56 -10.68 -3.98
C ALA A 61 11.64 -9.76 -3.38
N SER A 62 11.61 -8.48 -3.75
CA SER A 62 12.61 -7.49 -3.41
C SER A 62 12.19 -6.60 -2.24
N SER A 63 11.05 -6.90 -1.60
CA SER A 63 10.56 -6.15 -0.46
C SER A 63 11.35 -6.49 0.80
N LEU A 64 12.46 -5.77 1.01
CA LEU A 64 13.29 -5.88 2.20
C LEU A 64 12.47 -5.65 3.49
N TRP A 65 11.53 -4.70 3.43
CA TRP A 65 10.76 -4.28 4.58
C TRP A 65 9.62 -5.23 4.95
N LEU A 66 9.23 -6.13 4.04
CA LEU A 66 8.27 -7.18 4.37
C LEU A 66 8.82 -8.12 5.46
N ARG A 67 10.13 -8.41 5.44
CA ARG A 67 10.80 -9.21 6.48
C ARG A 67 10.74 -8.54 7.84
N VAL A 68 10.92 -7.22 7.88
CA VAL A 68 10.83 -6.43 9.12
C VAL A 68 9.45 -6.55 9.76
N VAL A 69 8.39 -6.51 8.95
CA VAL A 69 7.03 -6.71 9.44
C VAL A 69 6.82 -8.14 9.95
N GLN A 70 7.34 -9.13 9.25
CA GLN A 70 7.27 -10.54 9.68
C GLN A 70 7.95 -10.80 11.03
N GLU A 71 8.97 -10.02 11.40
CA GLU A 71 9.58 -10.15 12.73
C GLU A 71 8.64 -9.76 13.88
N VAL A 72 7.69 -8.84 13.64
CA VAL A 72 6.75 -8.34 14.66
C VAL A 72 5.32 -8.89 14.49
N ASP A 73 4.98 -9.42 13.32
CA ASP A 73 3.71 -10.08 13.00
C ASP A 73 3.93 -11.23 11.99
N PRO A 74 4.49 -12.37 12.43
CA PRO A 74 4.93 -13.47 11.54
C PRO A 74 3.82 -14.08 10.66
N TYR A 75 2.58 -13.98 11.13
CA TYR A 75 1.40 -14.54 10.44
C TYR A 75 0.51 -13.46 9.83
N PHE A 76 0.94 -12.20 9.84
CA PHE A 76 0.21 -11.04 9.33
C PHE A 76 -1.22 -10.93 9.91
N GLN A 77 -1.42 -11.32 11.17
CA GLN A 77 -2.75 -11.38 11.79
C GLN A 77 -3.34 -9.99 12.04
N ARG A 78 -2.48 -8.98 12.14
CA ARG A 78 -2.86 -7.59 12.40
C ARG A 78 -2.23 -6.62 11.39
N THR A 79 -1.73 -7.14 10.27
CA THR A 79 -1.10 -6.37 9.21
C THR A 79 -2.01 -6.23 8.00
N VAL A 80 -2.28 -5.00 7.59
CA VAL A 80 -2.90 -4.66 6.31
C VAL A 80 -1.80 -4.19 5.36
N ILE A 81 -1.67 -4.85 4.21
CA ILE A 81 -0.67 -4.51 3.19
C ILE A 81 -1.33 -3.68 2.10
N VAL A 82 -0.72 -2.53 1.78
CA VAL A 82 -1.18 -1.61 0.74
C VAL A 82 -0.04 -1.30 -0.22
N ALA A 83 -0.21 -1.70 -1.48
CA ALA A 83 0.63 -1.32 -2.60
C ALA A 83 0.07 0.00 -3.20
N SER A 84 0.77 1.09 -2.94
CA SER A 84 0.44 2.45 -3.39
C SER A 84 1.02 2.76 -4.77
N LYS A 85 0.57 3.87 -5.39
CA LYS A 85 1.02 4.31 -6.73
C LYS A 85 0.83 3.23 -7.79
N PHE A 86 -0.27 2.48 -7.70
CA PHE A 86 -0.50 1.34 -8.58
C PHE A 86 -0.59 1.76 -10.06
N ASP A 87 -1.06 2.99 -10.34
CA ASP A 87 -1.09 3.62 -11.65
C ASP A 87 0.29 3.63 -12.36
N ASN A 88 1.38 3.78 -11.61
CA ASN A 88 2.72 3.74 -12.19
C ASN A 88 3.09 2.32 -12.65
N ARG A 89 2.67 1.31 -11.90
CA ARG A 89 3.00 -0.09 -12.18
C ARG A 89 2.20 -0.64 -13.37
N LEU A 90 0.99 -0.13 -13.61
CA LEU A 90 0.14 -0.57 -14.72
C LEU A 90 0.82 -0.51 -16.10
N LYS A 91 1.75 0.44 -16.29
CA LYS A 91 2.48 0.63 -17.55
C LYS A 91 3.48 -0.48 -17.85
N GLU A 92 3.84 -1.28 -16.84
CA GLU A 92 4.82 -2.35 -16.95
C GLU A 92 4.17 -3.70 -17.29
N PHE A 93 2.84 -3.80 -17.24
CA PHE A 93 2.10 -5.02 -17.58
C PHE A 93 1.68 -5.02 -19.05
N GLY A 94 1.96 -6.13 -19.75
CA GLY A 94 1.50 -6.39 -21.10
C GLY A 94 0.44 -7.48 -21.19
N GLU A 95 0.48 -8.48 -20.29
CA GLU A 95 -0.40 -9.65 -20.33
C GLU A 95 -1.07 -9.97 -18.99
N ARG A 96 -2.27 -10.56 -19.05
CA ARG A 96 -3.07 -10.95 -17.88
C ARG A 96 -2.29 -11.71 -16.80
N TRP A 97 -1.45 -12.65 -17.20
CA TRP A 97 -0.73 -13.51 -16.25
C TRP A 97 0.25 -12.70 -15.38
N GLU A 98 0.82 -11.60 -15.90
CA GLU A 98 1.73 -10.73 -15.16
C GLU A 98 0.99 -9.99 -14.05
N VAL A 99 -0.19 -9.47 -14.39
CA VAL A 99 -1.10 -8.80 -13.46
C VAL A 99 -1.58 -9.77 -12.40
N ASP A 100 -2.12 -10.92 -12.80
CA ASP A 100 -2.71 -11.90 -11.89
C ASP A 100 -1.64 -12.45 -10.92
N LYS A 101 -0.41 -12.69 -11.42
CA LYS A 101 0.75 -13.08 -10.60
C LYS A 101 1.06 -12.00 -9.58
N TYR A 102 1.17 -10.73 -10.01
CA TYR A 102 1.50 -9.62 -9.13
C TYR A 102 0.41 -9.37 -8.06
N LEU A 103 -0.86 -9.34 -8.45
CA LEU A 103 -2.00 -9.11 -7.55
C LEU A 103 -2.25 -10.27 -6.57
N SER A 104 -1.82 -11.48 -6.94
CA SER A 104 -1.88 -12.65 -6.06
C SER A 104 -0.82 -12.64 -4.97
N ALA A 105 0.33 -11.99 -5.21
CA ALA A 105 1.52 -12.06 -4.36
C ALA A 105 1.94 -13.50 -3.99
N THR A 106 1.56 -14.48 -4.83
CA THR A 106 1.78 -15.91 -4.58
C THR A 106 3.27 -16.20 -4.46
N GLY A 107 3.66 -16.94 -3.42
CA GLY A 107 5.05 -17.28 -3.13
C GLY A 107 5.79 -16.23 -2.27
N TYR A 108 5.19 -15.07 -2.04
CA TYR A 108 5.77 -14.02 -1.19
C TYR A 108 4.93 -13.71 0.05
N LEU A 109 3.61 -13.80 -0.08
CA LEU A 109 2.68 -13.64 1.03
C LEU A 109 1.92 -14.93 1.31
N PRO A 110 1.55 -15.19 2.58
CA PRO A 110 0.66 -16.30 2.91
C PRO A 110 -0.69 -16.19 2.18
N PRO A 111 -1.36 -17.30 1.84
CA PRO A 111 -2.59 -17.28 1.04
C PRO A 111 -3.76 -16.48 1.65
N ASN A 112 -3.77 -16.33 2.97
CA ASN A 112 -4.77 -15.54 3.71
C ASN A 112 -4.48 -14.03 3.70
N VAL A 113 -3.27 -13.61 3.31
CA VAL A 113 -2.87 -12.21 3.26
C VAL A 113 -3.12 -11.68 1.87
N ARG A 114 -4.00 -10.68 1.77
CA ARG A 114 -4.45 -10.13 0.50
C ARG A 114 -4.14 -8.64 0.43
N PRO A 115 -3.08 -8.22 -0.27
CA PRO A 115 -2.75 -6.81 -0.44
C PRO A 115 -3.87 -6.03 -1.14
N PHE A 116 -4.00 -4.76 -0.76
CA PHE A 116 -4.78 -3.77 -1.49
C PHE A 116 -3.89 -2.94 -2.41
N PHE A 117 -4.39 -2.58 -3.58
CA PHE A 117 -3.66 -1.85 -4.61
C PHE A 117 -4.38 -0.53 -4.88
N VAL A 118 -3.69 0.59 -4.66
CA VAL A 118 -4.32 1.90 -4.69
C VAL A 118 -3.47 2.94 -5.42
N ALA A 119 -4.14 3.92 -6.00
CA ALA A 119 -3.53 5.10 -6.60
C ALA A 119 -4.31 6.34 -6.16
N LEU A 120 -3.61 7.46 -5.97
CA LEU A 120 -4.21 8.72 -5.58
C LEU A 120 -4.10 9.75 -6.72
N PRO A 121 -5.01 10.73 -6.79
CA PRO A 121 -4.86 11.87 -7.69
C PRO A 121 -3.50 12.55 -7.50
N LYS A 122 -2.87 12.96 -8.61
CA LYS A 122 -1.54 13.61 -8.60
C LYS A 122 -1.64 15.06 -8.16
N ASP A 123 -2.73 15.72 -8.51
CA ASP A 123 -2.97 17.12 -8.19
C ASP A 123 -3.52 17.27 -6.78
N ARG A 124 -2.75 17.96 -5.94
CA ARG A 124 -3.09 18.26 -4.54
C ARG A 124 -3.55 19.70 -4.37
N VAL A 125 -4.32 20.20 -5.34
CA VAL A 125 -5.00 21.49 -5.18
C VAL A 125 -5.91 21.39 -3.96
N ILE A 126 -6.05 22.49 -3.20
CA ILE A 126 -6.99 22.53 -2.08
C ILE A 126 -8.39 22.29 -2.66
N GLN A 127 -8.92 21.10 -2.39
CA GLN A 127 -10.22 20.63 -2.87
C GLN A 127 -11.08 20.31 -1.66
N SER A 128 -12.39 20.48 -1.81
CA SER A 128 -13.35 20.00 -0.83
C SER A 128 -13.24 18.47 -0.68
N SER A 129 -13.66 17.93 0.47
CA SER A 129 -13.66 16.47 0.68
C SER A 129 -14.57 15.72 -0.30
N ALA A 130 -15.54 16.38 -0.93
CA ALA A 130 -16.40 15.79 -1.96
C ALA A 130 -15.67 15.71 -3.31
N GLU A 131 -14.99 16.79 -3.71
CA GLU A 131 -14.17 16.82 -4.93
C GLU A 131 -13.02 15.83 -4.85
N TRP A 132 -12.32 15.76 -3.71
CA TRP A 132 -11.24 14.79 -3.51
C TRP A 132 -11.74 13.34 -3.68
N ARG A 133 -12.93 13.02 -3.13
CA ARG A 133 -13.55 11.69 -3.31
C ARG A 133 -13.88 11.41 -4.77
N ARG A 134 -14.38 12.40 -5.51
CA ARG A 134 -14.65 12.26 -6.94
C ARG A 134 -13.37 12.00 -7.72
N SER A 135 -12.30 12.76 -7.47
CA SER A 135 -11.02 12.55 -8.13
C SER A 135 -10.42 11.17 -7.81
N MET A 136 -10.58 10.66 -6.58
CA MET A 136 -10.19 9.27 -6.28
C MET A 136 -11.00 8.24 -7.08
N GLN A 137 -12.31 8.44 -7.25
CA GLN A 137 -13.15 7.56 -8.08
C GLN A 137 -12.75 7.60 -9.56
N GLU A 138 -12.38 8.76 -10.08
CA GLU A 138 -11.86 8.92 -11.44
C GLU A 138 -10.55 8.17 -11.63
N VAL A 139 -9.64 8.24 -10.65
CA VAL A 139 -8.39 7.47 -10.66
C VAL A 139 -8.66 5.97 -10.59
N ASP A 140 -9.55 5.52 -9.71
CA ASP A 140 -9.96 4.11 -9.62
C ASP A 140 -10.53 3.63 -10.96
N ALA A 141 -11.42 4.41 -11.58
CA ALA A 141 -12.00 4.09 -12.88
C ALA A 141 -10.92 4.00 -13.98
N GLY A 142 -9.94 4.90 -13.97
CA GLY A 142 -8.79 4.86 -14.87
C GLY A 142 -7.94 3.59 -14.70
N VAL A 143 -7.68 3.19 -13.45
CA VAL A 143 -6.98 1.94 -13.12
C VAL A 143 -7.74 0.73 -13.66
N PHE A 144 -9.04 0.62 -13.39
CA PHE A 144 -9.87 -0.48 -13.89
C PHE A 144 -9.95 -0.51 -15.41
N LYS A 145 -10.08 0.65 -16.06
CA LYS A 145 -10.09 0.74 -17.52
C LYS A 145 -8.79 0.19 -18.10
N HIS A 146 -7.63 0.61 -17.57
CA HIS A 146 -6.35 0.11 -18.04
C HIS A 146 -6.18 -1.39 -17.79
N LEU A 147 -6.60 -1.90 -16.62
CA LEU A 147 -6.56 -3.33 -16.32
C LEU A 147 -7.42 -4.17 -17.27
N ARG A 148 -8.58 -3.66 -17.71
CA ARG A 148 -9.50 -4.38 -18.61
C ARG A 148 -9.12 -4.27 -20.08
N GLU A 149 -8.75 -3.07 -20.51
CA GLU A 149 -8.61 -2.72 -21.93
C GLU A 149 -7.15 -2.52 -22.35
N GLY A 150 -6.30 -2.06 -21.44
CA GLY A 150 -4.89 -1.75 -21.70
C GLY A 150 -3.95 -2.95 -21.59
N ILE A 151 -4.44 -4.09 -21.11
CA ILE A 151 -3.65 -5.31 -20.87
C ILE A 151 -4.23 -6.44 -21.70
N LYS A 152 -3.36 -7.17 -22.42
CA LYS A 152 -3.79 -8.29 -23.26
C LYS A 152 -4.41 -9.39 -22.39
N GLY A 153 -5.70 -9.64 -22.63
CA GLY A 153 -6.49 -10.60 -21.85
C GLY A 153 -7.03 -10.08 -20.53
N GLY A 154 -6.82 -8.79 -20.22
CA GLY A 154 -7.33 -8.13 -19.02
C GLY A 154 -6.65 -8.60 -17.74
N PHE A 155 -7.44 -8.83 -16.69
CA PHE A 155 -7.03 -9.44 -15.42
C PHE A 155 -8.18 -10.30 -14.87
N ASP A 156 -7.91 -11.15 -13.87
CA ASP A 156 -8.94 -11.91 -13.16
C ASP A 156 -9.75 -10.99 -12.23
N GLU A 157 -10.72 -10.29 -12.82
CA GLU A 157 -11.51 -9.28 -12.15
C GLU A 157 -12.33 -9.87 -10.98
N GLU A 158 -12.91 -11.05 -11.16
CA GLU A 158 -13.67 -11.74 -10.11
C GLU A 158 -12.81 -11.96 -8.86
N ARG A 159 -11.56 -12.35 -9.04
CA ARG A 159 -10.63 -12.62 -7.95
C ARG A 159 -10.03 -11.35 -7.33
N PHE A 160 -9.78 -10.31 -8.14
CA PHE A 160 -8.93 -9.20 -7.74
C PHE A 160 -9.63 -7.85 -7.55
N ALA A 161 -10.80 -7.62 -8.16
CA ALA A 161 -11.44 -6.29 -8.17
C ALA A 161 -11.69 -5.72 -6.78
N SER A 162 -12.11 -6.56 -5.82
CA SER A 162 -12.40 -6.16 -4.44
C SER A 162 -11.19 -5.59 -3.69
N ARG A 163 -9.98 -5.69 -4.25
CA ARG A 163 -8.72 -5.26 -3.64
C ARG A 163 -8.03 -4.14 -4.39
N VAL A 164 -8.65 -3.61 -5.45
CA VAL A 164 -8.10 -2.55 -6.28
C VAL A 164 -8.95 -1.29 -6.12
N GLY A 165 -8.28 -0.17 -5.84
CA GLY A 165 -8.89 1.15 -5.72
C GLY A 165 -9.47 1.45 -4.33
N PHE A 166 -9.62 2.75 -4.03
CA PHE A 166 -10.17 3.21 -2.76
C PHE A 166 -11.66 2.95 -2.63
N SER A 167 -12.38 2.88 -3.75
CA SER A 167 -13.82 2.60 -3.78
C SER A 167 -14.17 1.19 -3.32
N ASN A 168 -13.22 0.25 -3.38
CA ASN A 168 -13.40 -1.14 -2.96
C ASN A 168 -12.87 -1.43 -1.55
N LEU A 169 -12.19 -0.46 -0.90
CA LEU A 169 -11.97 -0.48 0.54
C LEU A 169 -13.33 -0.25 1.22
N LYS A 170 -14.11 -1.33 1.42
CA LYS A 170 -15.49 -1.19 1.91
C LYS A 170 -15.57 -0.58 3.32
N LYS A 171 -16.67 0.16 3.47
CA LYS A 171 -17.30 0.69 4.69
C LYS A 171 -17.68 -0.43 5.66
#